data_AF-A0A925FL65-F1
#
_entry.id   AF-A0A925FL65-F1
#
_cell.length_a   1.000
_cell.length_b   1.000
_cell.length_c   1.000
_cell.angle_alpha   90.00
_cell.angle_beta   90.00
_cell.angle_gamma   90.00
#
_symmetry.space_group_name_H-M   'P 1'
#
loop_
_entity.id
_entity.type
_entity.pdbx_description
1 polymer ?
#
loop_
_entity_poly.entity_id
_entity_poly.type
_entity_poly.pdbx_seq_one_letter_code
_entity_poly.pdbx_strand_id
1 'polypeptide(L)'
;MRNRIILLTCVVMIVVLSVSTSSQTKAQKVEINKLIGIYSAKTITALNKNRERFKYKSENKNVFWADINDDGEFDAIAEIFFCERTSCHPTTNSSEVVVFLNKKGKFTLGGSKGFSLFGKIHSVENGKIKVDVYDLDENDPQCCPELKRHETYSFKSNRLLKVKN
;
A
#
# COMPACT_ATOMS: atom_id res chain seq x y z
N MET A 1 -61.11 -17.19 -41.47
CA MET A 1 -59.64 -17.26 -41.53
C MET A 1 -59.08 -16.58 -40.28
N ARG A 2 -58.29 -17.33 -39.51
CA ARG A 2 -57.65 -16.92 -38.25
C ARG A 2 -56.51 -15.95 -38.54
N ASN A 3 -56.35 -14.90 -37.73
CA ASN A 3 -55.01 -14.40 -37.41
C ASN A 3 -55.03 -13.76 -36.01
N ARG A 4 -54.46 -14.48 -35.04
CA ARG A 4 -54.11 -13.96 -33.72
C ARG A 4 -52.59 -13.82 -33.70
N ILE A 5 -52.10 -12.59 -33.68
CA ILE A 5 -50.69 -12.29 -33.44
C ILE A 5 -50.53 -12.18 -31.91
N ILE A 6 -49.86 -13.16 -31.33
CA ILE A 6 -49.49 -13.17 -29.91
C ILE A 6 -48.15 -12.45 -29.81
N LEU A 7 -48.17 -11.26 -29.20
CA LEU A 7 -46.97 -10.46 -28.90
C LEU A 7 -46.24 -11.11 -27.71
N LEU A 8 -45.08 -11.70 -27.95
CA LEU A 8 -44.21 -12.25 -26.91
C LEU A 8 -43.25 -11.15 -26.45
N THR A 9 -43.56 -10.50 -25.33
CA THR A 9 -42.65 -9.53 -24.71
C THR A 9 -41.57 -10.27 -23.92
N CYS A 10 -40.35 -10.34 -24.47
CA CYS A 10 -39.15 -10.75 -23.75
C CYS A 10 -38.81 -9.71 -22.67
N VAL A 11 -39.02 -10.06 -21.40
CA VAL A 11 -38.51 -9.30 -20.27
C VAL A 11 -37.02 -9.59 -20.14
N VAL A 12 -36.19 -8.63 -20.54
CA VAL A 12 -34.74 -8.66 -20.31
C VAL A 12 -34.51 -8.36 -18.83
N MET A 13 -34.18 -9.39 -18.06
CA MET A 13 -33.71 -9.25 -16.68
C MET A 13 -32.29 -8.67 -16.71
N ILE A 14 -32.16 -7.37 -16.49
CA ILE A 14 -30.88 -6.72 -16.24
C ILE A 14 -30.47 -7.08 -14.80
N VAL A 15 -29.62 -8.09 -14.65
CA VAL A 15 -28.97 -8.39 -13.36
C VAL A 15 -27.90 -7.33 -13.14
N VAL A 16 -28.24 -6.32 -12.34
CA VAL A 16 -27.28 -5.34 -11.84
C VAL A 16 -26.43 -6.03 -10.77
N LEU A 17 -25.25 -6.51 -11.16
CA LEU A 17 -24.22 -6.95 -10.21
C LEU A 17 -23.75 -5.71 -9.44
N SER A 18 -24.30 -5.51 -8.25
CA SER A 18 -23.84 -4.51 -7.29
C SER A 18 -22.41 -4.85 -6.90
N VAL A 19 -21.45 -4.08 -7.41
CA VAL A 19 -20.05 -4.12 -6.94
C VAL A 19 -20.06 -3.60 -5.50
N SER A 20 -20.10 -4.51 -4.54
CA SER A 20 -19.99 -4.17 -3.13
C SER A 20 -18.57 -3.71 -2.85
N THR A 21 -18.36 -2.39 -2.83
CA THR A 21 -17.16 -1.80 -2.23
C THR A 21 -17.11 -2.21 -0.77
N SER A 22 -16.26 -3.18 -0.42
CA SER A 22 -16.14 -3.70 0.95
C SER A 22 -15.53 -2.62 1.84
N SER A 23 -16.37 -1.90 2.58
CA SER A 23 -15.91 -0.96 3.60
C SER A 23 -15.36 -1.73 4.80
N GLN A 24 -14.08 -1.55 5.07
CA GLN A 24 -13.37 -2.19 6.19
C GLN A 24 -13.99 -1.80 7.52
N THR A 25 -14.14 -2.78 8.42
CA THR A 25 -14.76 -2.58 9.72
C THR A 25 -13.87 -1.73 10.64
N LYS A 26 -14.49 -1.09 11.63
CA LYS A 26 -13.77 -0.33 12.66
C LYS A 26 -12.74 -1.20 13.40
N ALA A 27 -13.07 -2.46 13.67
CA ALA A 27 -12.18 -3.40 14.36
C ALA A 27 -10.90 -3.67 13.54
N GLN A 28 -11.04 -3.95 12.24
CA GLN A 28 -9.89 -4.18 11.35
C GLN A 28 -8.98 -2.94 11.27
N LYS A 29 -9.56 -1.74 11.19
CA LYS A 29 -8.78 -0.49 11.19
C LYS A 29 -7.99 -0.29 12.49
N VAL A 30 -8.55 -0.65 13.64
CA VAL A 30 -7.87 -0.58 14.95
C VAL A 30 -6.71 -1.58 15.01
N GLU A 31 -6.94 -2.82 14.58
CA GLU A 31 -5.91 -3.86 14.52
C GLU A 31 -4.74 -3.48 13.62
N ILE A 32 -5.02 -3.01 12.40
CA ILE A 32 -3.98 -2.55 11.47
C ILE A 32 -3.18 -1.39 12.04
N ASN A 33 -3.83 -0.40 12.66
CA ASN A 33 -3.11 0.70 13.29
C ASN A 33 -2.16 0.23 14.41
N LYS A 34 -2.58 -0.77 15.19
CA LYS A 34 -1.72 -1.39 16.21
C LYS A 34 -0.53 -2.10 15.56
N LEU A 35 -0.75 -2.90 14.51
CA LEU A 35 0.32 -3.62 13.80
C LEU A 35 1.31 -2.66 13.14
N ILE A 36 0.82 -1.58 12.51
CA ILE A 36 1.66 -0.51 11.96
C ILE A 36 2.50 0.14 13.05
N GLY A 37 1.93 0.40 14.23
CA GLY A 37 2.68 0.94 15.38
C GLY A 37 3.82 0.02 15.82
N ILE A 38 3.55 -1.29 15.92
CA ILE A 38 4.57 -2.30 16.27
C ILE A 38 5.67 -2.36 15.20
N TYR A 39 5.31 -2.40 13.92
CA TYR A 39 6.27 -2.39 12.81
C TYR A 39 7.14 -1.12 12.85
N SER A 40 6.48 0.04 12.95
CA SER A 40 7.15 1.35 12.98
C SER A 40 8.16 1.45 14.12
N ALA A 41 7.82 0.98 15.32
CA ALA A 41 8.75 0.98 16.46
C ALA A 41 10.01 0.15 16.20
N LYS A 42 9.87 -1.03 15.56
CA LYS A 42 11.00 -1.86 15.16
C LYS A 42 11.86 -1.15 14.10
N THR A 43 11.24 -0.57 13.08
CA THR A 43 11.94 0.15 12.01
C THR A 43 12.69 1.36 12.55
N ILE A 44 12.06 2.17 13.41
CA ILE A 44 12.71 3.33 14.06
C ILE A 44 13.92 2.88 14.89
N THR A 45 13.82 1.76 15.61
CA THR A 45 14.95 1.21 16.37
C THR A 45 16.10 0.85 15.45
N ALA A 46 15.83 0.20 14.32
CA ALA A 46 16.84 -0.14 13.32
C ALA A 46 17.46 1.11 12.66
N LEU A 47 16.64 2.10 12.27
CA LEU A 47 17.11 3.37 11.72
C LEU A 47 18.02 4.11 12.69
N ASN A 48 17.63 4.21 13.97
CA ASN A 48 18.41 4.89 15.00
C ASN A 48 19.73 4.18 15.34
N LYS A 49 19.80 2.86 15.12
CA LYS A 49 21.03 2.07 15.28
C LYS A 49 21.98 2.28 14.08
N ASN A 50 21.44 2.30 12.86
CA ASN A 50 22.25 2.37 11.65
C ASN A 50 22.62 3.80 11.26
N ARG A 51 21.91 4.81 11.76
CA ARG A 51 22.14 6.24 11.50
C ARG A 51 22.33 6.97 12.82
N GLU A 52 23.43 6.69 13.51
CA GLU A 52 23.67 7.14 14.90
C GLU A 52 23.48 8.65 15.13
N ARG A 53 23.75 9.48 14.12
CA ARG A 53 23.59 10.95 14.14
C ARG A 53 22.13 11.42 14.16
N PHE A 54 21.20 10.58 13.74
CA PHE A 54 19.80 10.95 13.54
C PHE A 54 18.89 10.12 14.45
N LYS A 55 17.87 10.77 15.03
CA LYS A 55 16.80 10.08 15.77
C LYS A 55 15.51 10.21 15.01
N TYR A 56 14.90 9.09 14.69
CA TYR A 56 13.70 9.01 13.86
C TYR A 56 12.41 8.95 14.68
N LYS A 57 11.32 9.38 14.05
CA LYS A 57 9.92 9.16 14.43
C LYS A 57 9.11 8.72 13.21
N SER A 58 7.95 8.14 13.43
CA SER A 58 6.95 7.99 12.37
C SER A 58 6.21 9.32 12.20
N GLU A 59 6.08 9.78 10.96
CA GLU A 59 5.48 11.07 10.61
C GLU A 59 4.03 10.85 10.15
N ASN A 60 3.87 10.09 9.06
CA ASN A 60 2.59 9.88 8.40
C ASN A 60 2.43 8.42 8.00
N LYS A 61 1.17 8.00 7.84
CA LYS A 61 0.81 6.71 7.27
C LYS A 61 -0.48 6.81 6.48
N ASN A 62 -0.54 6.10 5.36
CA ASN A 62 -1.79 5.81 4.66
C ASN A 62 -1.96 4.31 4.52
N VAL A 63 -3.22 3.86 4.49
CA VAL A 63 -3.57 2.45 4.39
C VAL A 63 -4.50 2.26 3.19
N PHE A 64 -4.05 1.42 2.28
CA PHE A 64 -4.78 0.97 1.11
C PHE A 64 -5.28 -0.45 1.37
N TRP A 65 -6.38 -0.80 0.73
CA TRP A 65 -7.02 -2.10 0.91
C TRP A 65 -7.22 -2.73 -0.46
N ALA A 66 -6.64 -3.92 -0.64
CA ALA A 66 -6.75 -4.69 -1.86
C ALA A 66 -6.43 -6.16 -1.55
N ASP A 67 -7.02 -7.07 -2.29
CA ASP A 67 -6.57 -8.46 -2.33
C ASP A 67 -5.24 -8.51 -3.13
N ILE A 68 -4.11 -8.61 -2.41
CA ILE A 68 -2.78 -8.54 -3.04
C ILE A 68 -2.21 -9.93 -3.36
N ASN A 69 -2.78 -10.98 -2.76
CA ASN A 69 -2.35 -12.36 -2.90
C ASN A 69 -3.37 -13.27 -3.61
N ASP A 70 -4.48 -12.70 -4.09
CA ASP A 70 -5.55 -13.37 -4.84
C ASP A 70 -6.22 -14.50 -4.03
N ASP A 71 -6.42 -14.27 -2.72
CA ASP A 71 -7.08 -15.24 -1.82
C ASP A 71 -8.54 -14.92 -1.50
N GLY A 72 -9.07 -13.85 -2.10
CA GLY A 72 -10.45 -13.39 -1.94
C GLY A 72 -10.68 -12.51 -0.71
N GLU A 73 -9.66 -12.28 0.12
CA GLU A 73 -9.72 -11.39 1.27
C GLU A 73 -8.96 -10.09 1.00
N PHE A 74 -9.50 -8.95 1.43
CA PHE A 74 -8.79 -7.69 1.31
C PHE A 74 -7.68 -7.60 2.36
N ASP A 75 -6.45 -7.41 1.90
CA ASP A 75 -5.26 -7.14 2.70
C ASP A 75 -5.11 -5.65 2.99
N ALA A 76 -4.27 -5.31 3.97
CA ALA A 76 -3.89 -3.93 4.24
C ALA A 76 -2.49 -3.64 3.71
N ILE A 77 -2.35 -2.61 2.90
CA ILE A 77 -1.08 -2.11 2.39
C ILE A 77 -0.84 -0.75 3.01
N ALA A 78 0.15 -0.64 3.87
CA ALA A 78 0.51 0.60 4.55
C ALA A 78 1.73 1.25 3.90
N GLU A 79 1.63 2.52 3.52
CA GLU A 79 2.80 3.38 3.35
C GLU A 79 3.09 4.09 4.67
N ILE A 80 4.34 4.05 5.12
CA ILE A 80 4.76 4.62 6.40
C ILE A 80 5.97 5.49 6.14
N PHE A 81 5.90 6.74 6.60
CA PHE A 81 6.98 7.70 6.47
C PHE A 81 7.68 7.90 7.81
N PHE A 82 9.01 7.92 7.78
CA PHE A 82 9.88 8.15 8.90
C PHE A 82 10.76 9.36 8.62
N CYS A 83 10.91 10.22 9.61
CA CYS A 83 11.82 11.34 9.50
C CYS A 83 12.51 11.64 10.83
N GLU A 84 13.53 12.48 10.76
CA GLU A 84 14.22 12.99 11.93
C GLU A 84 13.28 13.71 12.88
N ARG A 85 13.44 13.49 14.18
CA ARG A 85 12.68 14.15 15.24
C ARG A 85 12.91 15.65 15.30
N THR A 86 14.09 16.11 14.91
CA THR A 86 14.53 17.50 15.02
C THR A 86 14.06 18.36 13.87
N SER A 87 14.21 17.89 12.64
CA SER A 87 14.07 18.72 11.43
C SER A 87 13.03 18.19 10.43
N CYS A 88 12.81 16.87 10.41
CA CYS A 88 12.10 16.17 9.34
C CYS A 88 12.59 16.56 7.93
N HIS A 89 13.91 16.74 7.77
CA HIS A 89 14.49 17.22 6.51
C HIS A 89 14.22 16.22 5.36
N PRO A 90 13.75 16.67 4.18
CA PRO A 90 13.36 15.77 3.08
C PRO A 90 14.44 14.77 2.65
N THR A 91 15.71 15.15 2.75
CA THR A 91 16.86 14.33 2.32
C THR A 91 17.32 13.31 3.35
N THR A 92 16.75 13.32 4.55
CA THR A 92 17.07 12.36 5.60
C THR A 92 15.88 11.51 6.01
N ASN A 93 14.75 11.68 5.31
CA ASN A 93 13.58 10.83 5.42
C ASN A 93 13.90 9.39 5.05
N SER A 94 12.97 8.51 5.37
CA SER A 94 12.92 7.14 4.88
C SER A 94 11.46 6.70 4.89
N SER A 95 11.11 5.73 4.07
CA SER A 95 9.74 5.22 4.03
C SER A 95 9.69 3.73 3.73
N GLU A 96 8.58 3.13 4.10
CA GLU A 96 8.33 1.71 3.93
C GLU A 96 6.93 1.51 3.35
N VAL A 97 6.83 0.62 2.35
CA VAL A 97 5.55 0.02 1.96
C VAL A 97 5.48 -1.36 2.59
N VAL A 98 4.42 -1.63 3.36
CA VAL A 98 4.26 -2.83 4.18
C VAL A 98 2.93 -3.49 3.87
N VAL A 99 2.95 -4.79 3.63
CA VAL A 99 1.75 -5.62 3.41
C VAL A 99 1.42 -6.37 4.69
N PHE A 100 0.16 -6.27 5.12
CA PHE A 100 -0.44 -7.09 6.17
C PHE A 100 -1.52 -7.98 5.55
N LEU A 101 -1.26 -9.28 5.53
CA LEU A 101 -2.17 -10.27 4.96
C LEU A 101 -3.34 -10.53 5.88
N ASN A 102 -4.54 -10.50 5.33
CA ASN A 102 -5.78 -10.86 6.00
C ASN A 102 -6.05 -12.36 5.84
N LYS A 103 -6.27 -13.06 6.95
CA LYS A 103 -6.84 -14.41 6.92
C LYS A 103 -8.05 -14.46 7.83
N LYS A 104 -9.25 -14.40 7.23
CA LYS A 104 -10.54 -14.45 7.94
C LYS A 104 -10.64 -13.40 9.05
N GLY A 105 -10.25 -12.17 8.73
CA GLY A 105 -10.29 -11.02 9.64
C GLY A 105 -9.09 -10.89 10.59
N LYS A 106 -8.07 -11.76 10.50
CA LYS A 106 -6.84 -11.65 11.29
C LYS A 106 -5.69 -11.19 10.42
N PHE A 107 -5.00 -10.12 10.82
CA PHE A 107 -3.91 -9.55 10.03
C PHE A 107 -2.54 -10.00 10.51
N THR A 108 -1.67 -10.34 9.57
CA THR A 108 -0.28 -10.75 9.84
C THR A 108 0.68 -10.04 8.89
N LEU A 109 1.91 -9.74 9.33
CA LEU A 109 2.91 -9.14 8.45
C LEU A 109 3.23 -10.10 7.29
N GLY A 110 2.93 -9.67 6.07
CA GLY A 110 3.22 -10.40 4.85
C GLY A 110 4.64 -10.11 4.36
N GLY A 111 4.99 -8.83 4.18
CA GLY A 111 6.30 -8.41 3.72
C GLY A 111 6.38 -6.89 3.57
N SER A 112 7.57 -6.37 3.27
CA SER A 112 7.78 -4.93 3.12
C SER A 112 8.86 -4.58 2.11
N LYS A 113 8.89 -3.31 1.72
CA LYS A 113 9.90 -2.68 0.89
C LYS A 113 10.24 -1.31 1.45
N GLY A 114 11.51 -1.12 1.81
CA GLY A 114 12.05 0.17 2.21
C GLY A 114 12.50 1.01 1.02
N PHE A 115 12.40 2.32 1.17
CA PHE A 115 12.84 3.36 0.25
C PHE A 115 13.72 4.38 1.00
N SER A 116 14.76 4.87 0.33
CA SER A 116 15.77 5.68 1.01
C SER A 116 15.23 7.03 1.43
N LEU A 117 14.34 7.67 0.65
CA LEU A 117 13.58 8.86 1.05
C LEU A 117 12.06 8.60 1.05
N PHE A 118 11.43 8.55 -0.13
CA PHE A 118 9.98 8.39 -0.26
C PHE A 118 9.62 7.31 -1.27
N GLY A 119 8.77 6.37 -0.87
CA GLY A 119 8.00 5.49 -1.75
C GLY A 119 6.52 5.73 -1.47
N LYS A 120 5.89 6.57 -2.29
CA LYS A 120 4.48 6.92 -2.15
C LYS A 120 3.63 6.03 -3.05
N ILE A 121 2.65 5.35 -2.47
CA ILE A 121 1.72 4.51 -3.23
C ILE A 121 0.85 5.42 -4.10
N HIS A 122 0.98 5.25 -5.40
CA HIS A 122 0.15 5.91 -6.41
C HIS A 122 -1.18 5.18 -6.54
N SER A 123 -1.14 3.85 -6.69
CA SER A 123 -2.33 3.00 -6.68
C SER A 123 -2.03 1.54 -6.35
N VAL A 124 -3.08 0.81 -5.97
CA VAL A 124 -3.06 -0.64 -5.74
C VAL A 124 -4.18 -1.27 -6.57
N GLU A 125 -3.81 -1.99 -7.62
CA GLU A 125 -4.73 -2.50 -8.63
C GLU A 125 -4.23 -3.85 -9.14
N ASN A 126 -5.13 -4.83 -9.31
CA ASN A 126 -4.82 -6.12 -9.92
C ASN A 126 -3.60 -6.83 -9.29
N GLY A 127 -3.54 -6.87 -7.95
CA GLY A 127 -2.43 -7.50 -7.21
C GLY A 127 -1.08 -6.76 -7.32
N LYS A 128 -1.06 -5.54 -7.86
CA LYS A 128 0.14 -4.73 -8.07
C LYS A 128 0.07 -3.42 -7.29
N ILE A 129 1.19 -3.05 -6.68
CA ILE A 129 1.38 -1.78 -5.98
C ILE A 129 2.24 -0.89 -6.87
N LYS A 130 1.69 0.21 -7.36
CA LYS A 130 2.42 1.24 -8.12
C LYS A 130 2.91 2.30 -7.14
N VAL A 131 4.21 2.55 -7.14
CA VAL A 131 4.88 3.42 -6.18
C VAL A 131 5.66 4.50 -6.92
N ASP A 132 5.42 5.74 -6.56
CA ASP A 132 6.26 6.88 -6.92
C ASP A 132 7.44 6.92 -5.94
N VAL A 133 8.64 6.67 -6.46
CA VAL A 133 9.89 6.67 -5.70
C VAL A 133 10.60 8.00 -5.93
N TYR A 134 10.95 8.66 -4.83
CA TYR A 134 11.80 9.84 -4.81
C TYR A 134 13.08 9.47 -4.06
N ASP A 135 14.22 9.68 -4.71
CA ASP A 135 15.57 9.41 -4.18
C ASP A 135 16.51 10.57 -4.52
N LEU A 136 17.75 10.50 -4.03
CA LEU A 136 18.84 11.38 -4.46
C LEU A 136 19.52 10.75 -5.69
N ASP A 137 19.70 11.55 -6.74
CA ASP A 137 20.68 11.28 -7.81
C ASP A 137 22.10 11.58 -7.32
N GLU A 138 23.11 11.02 -7.99
CA GLU A 138 24.53 11.33 -7.75
C GLU A 138 24.86 12.80 -8.06
N ASN A 139 24.08 13.41 -8.95
CA ASN A 139 24.24 14.81 -9.35
C ASN A 139 23.27 15.76 -8.63
N ASP A 140 22.40 15.26 -7.75
CA ASP A 140 21.41 16.11 -7.09
C ASP A 140 22.12 17.09 -6.14
N PRO A 141 21.83 18.40 -6.21
CA PRO A 141 22.24 19.31 -5.15
C PRO A 141 21.65 18.79 -3.85
N GLN A 142 22.48 18.69 -2.80
CA GLN A 142 22.19 18.00 -1.53
C GLN A 142 20.90 18.42 -0.80
N CYS A 143 20.15 19.40 -1.32
CA CYS A 143 18.90 19.91 -0.78
C CYS A 143 17.63 19.44 -1.51
N CYS A 144 17.69 18.92 -2.75
CA CYS A 144 16.52 18.68 -3.58
C CYS A 144 16.59 17.32 -4.29
N PRO A 145 15.88 16.28 -3.81
CA PRO A 145 15.78 15.01 -4.54
C PRO A 145 15.01 15.23 -5.84
N GLU A 146 15.69 15.13 -6.97
CA GLU A 146 15.08 15.26 -8.30
C GLU A 146 14.79 13.91 -8.94
N LEU A 147 15.45 12.84 -8.46
CA LEU A 147 15.25 11.49 -8.99
C LEU A 147 13.84 10.97 -8.65
N LYS A 148 12.96 11.07 -9.64
CA LYS A 148 11.61 10.49 -9.59
C LYS A 148 11.52 9.27 -10.50
N ARG A 149 11.13 8.13 -9.92
CA ARG A 149 10.94 6.86 -10.63
C ARG A 149 9.56 6.30 -10.35
N HIS A 150 8.97 5.63 -11.34
CA HIS A 150 7.76 4.84 -11.16
C HIS A 150 8.15 3.38 -11.05
N GLU A 151 7.86 2.76 -9.92
CA GLU A 151 8.13 1.36 -9.68
C GLU A 151 6.83 0.60 -9.44
N THR A 152 6.77 -0.64 -9.94
CA THR A 152 5.64 -1.53 -9.71
C THR A 152 6.11 -2.75 -8.93
N TYR A 153 5.35 -3.12 -7.91
CA TYR A 153 5.65 -4.26 -7.06
C TYR A 153 4.51 -5.28 -7.12
N SER A 154 4.86 -6.56 -7.22
CA SER A 154 3.94 -7.68 -7.01
C SER A 154 4.26 -8.36 -5.68
N PHE A 155 3.23 -8.78 -4.95
CA PHE A 155 3.43 -9.56 -3.74
C PHE A 155 3.51 -11.06 -4.06
N LYS A 156 4.66 -11.67 -3.81
CA LYS A 156 4.89 -13.11 -4.04
C LYS A 156 5.78 -13.68 -2.94
N SER A 157 5.42 -14.86 -2.45
CA SER A 157 6.20 -15.58 -1.43
C SER A 157 6.55 -14.69 -0.22
N ASN A 158 5.56 -13.95 0.29
CA ASN A 158 5.71 -13.05 1.43
C ASN A 158 6.71 -11.90 1.22
N ARG A 159 6.86 -11.44 -0.02
CA ARG A 159 7.79 -10.37 -0.39
C ARG A 159 7.21 -9.48 -1.48
N LEU A 160 7.58 -8.20 -1.43
CA LEU A 160 7.35 -7.26 -2.52
C LEU A 160 8.49 -7.37 -3.53
N LEU A 161 8.18 -7.86 -4.73
CA LEU A 161 9.13 -8.02 -5.82
C LEU A 161 8.89 -6.95 -6.87
N LYS A 162 9.93 -6.21 -7.24
CA LYS A 162 9.86 -5.22 -8.33
C LYS A 162 9.57 -5.94 -9.64
N VAL A 163 8.52 -5.52 -10.33
CA VAL A 163 8.19 -5.97 -11.68
C VAL A 163 9.15 -5.26 -12.64
N LYS A 164 9.91 -6.03 -13.41
CA LYS A 164 10.73 -5.47 -14.50
C LYS A 164 9.80 -5.18 -15.67
N ASN A 165 9.81 -3.93 -16.14
CA ASN A 165 9.24 -3.55 -17.43
C ASN A 165 10.25 -3.83 -18.54
#